data_AF-A0A150Q309-F1
#
_entry.id   AF-A0A150Q309-F1
#
_cell.length_a   1.000
_cell.length_b   1.000
_cell.length_c   1.000
_cell.angle_alpha   90.00
_cell.angle_beta   90.00
_cell.angle_gamma   90.00
#
_symmetry.space_group_name_H-M   'P 1'
#
loop_
_entity.id
_entity.type
_entity.pdbx_description
1 polymer ?
#
loop_
_entity_poly.entity_id
_entity_poly.type
_entity_poly.pdbx_seq_one_letter_code
_entity_poly.pdbx_strand_id
1 'polypeptide(L)'
;MRESVQVQFVGDKVQIAYALWQVELPAAWVRSRPLFCDLLERRRTGADLVADQEMASLVRLLHAQGCFAPQPKAAYSLREIRSLFAPVRSTWYAAYYAHPVWERLRTGAASHNELLAWLIHNYHVSRAAGVVGARMAAMGRDANLRAFFESDALDEYWHCDAYYFIDTPALRVSADDVKSYVRLPSSLAFEEHALQVAETDPLGHLLIAYFQESSIAFERDSNDFYGAVEAAYGIPGFFDSWKRHIRIDVEHRHAEGLERLFDSDRMVDAETVAASMQNAWIAFSFLCSSLKEIRGEERSGADVLLRLPIRGGALHGARTALVRNTSIEPSHQARVFADLRSLIGWYGQATTGPARAIRLESDGPYLRDGLVRSAFRALGFARDHDQIIACGRLASLLSRDAPRPVAPPGPFSVAVVNHLLEAACDPVTWAILAEVLIRRMEALGPADPCWPARLRQERTSHIDKLLDATTLTPDESDRWLTKVLLFDDLITRWSEESEGVPQNVLGD
;
A
#
# COMPACT_ATOMS: atom_id res chain seq x y z
N MET A 1 -19.61 -8.71 -30.65
CA MET A 1 -18.24 -8.98 -30.16
C MET A 1 -17.49 -7.66 -30.12
N ARG A 2 -16.53 -7.45 -29.22
CA ARG A 2 -15.70 -6.23 -29.17
C ARG A 2 -14.87 -6.11 -30.45
N GLU A 3 -14.54 -4.89 -30.84
CA GLU A 3 -13.66 -4.65 -32.00
C GLU A 3 -12.26 -5.19 -31.76
N SER A 4 -11.76 -5.09 -30.53
CA SER A 4 -10.43 -5.57 -30.11
C SER A 4 -10.25 -7.09 -30.08
N VAL A 5 -11.31 -7.88 -30.31
CA VAL A 5 -11.19 -9.33 -30.46
C VAL A 5 -10.68 -9.67 -31.85
N GLN A 6 -9.55 -10.35 -31.94
CA GLN A 6 -8.98 -10.79 -33.20
C GLN A 6 -9.58 -12.14 -33.58
N VAL A 7 -10.07 -12.25 -34.81
CA VAL A 7 -10.55 -13.51 -35.39
C VAL A 7 -9.77 -13.76 -36.67
N GLN A 8 -9.04 -14.87 -36.72
CA GLN A 8 -8.21 -15.24 -37.86
C GLN A 8 -8.55 -16.65 -38.34
N PHE A 9 -8.72 -16.82 -39.65
CA PHE A 9 -8.88 -18.14 -40.27
C PHE A 9 -7.51 -18.59 -40.79
N VAL A 10 -6.87 -19.53 -40.10
CA VAL A 10 -5.51 -20.00 -40.40
C VAL A 10 -5.56 -21.50 -40.68
N GLY A 11 -5.40 -21.87 -41.95
CA GLY A 11 -5.46 -23.27 -42.39
C GLY A 11 -6.82 -23.92 -42.10
N ASP A 12 -6.80 -24.98 -41.31
CA ASP A 12 -7.97 -25.74 -40.86
C ASP A 12 -8.52 -25.26 -39.51
N LYS A 13 -8.06 -24.11 -39.00
CA LYS A 13 -8.47 -23.55 -37.71
C LYS A 13 -9.02 -22.13 -37.83
N VAL A 14 -9.83 -21.77 -36.85
CA VAL A 14 -10.25 -20.40 -36.54
C VAL A 14 -9.70 -20.05 -35.17
N GLN A 15 -8.86 -19.03 -35.13
CA GLN A 15 -8.26 -18.51 -33.91
C GLN A 15 -9.06 -17.28 -33.47
N ILE A 16 -9.55 -17.30 -32.24
CA ILE A 16 -10.19 -16.17 -31.57
C ILE A 16 -9.26 -15.75 -30.44
N ALA A 17 -8.72 -14.55 -30.49
CA ALA A 17 -7.78 -14.04 -29.51
C ALA A 17 -8.22 -12.69 -28.95
N TYR A 18 -8.08 -12.50 -27.64
CA TYR A 18 -8.19 -11.19 -26.99
C TYR A 18 -7.46 -11.22 -25.65
N ALA A 19 -6.87 -10.09 -25.26
CA ALA A 19 -5.99 -10.02 -24.08
C ALA A 19 -4.91 -11.12 -24.08
N LEU A 20 -4.84 -11.93 -23.02
CA LEU A 20 -3.88 -13.03 -22.83
C LEU A 20 -4.38 -14.39 -23.34
N TRP A 21 -5.60 -14.48 -23.86
CA TRP A 21 -6.20 -15.77 -24.19
C TRP A 21 -6.39 -15.94 -25.70
N GLN A 22 -6.32 -17.19 -26.12
CA GLN A 22 -6.60 -17.63 -27.48
C GLN A 22 -7.42 -18.93 -27.42
N VAL A 23 -8.50 -18.97 -28.21
CA VAL A 23 -9.31 -20.17 -28.44
C VAL A 23 -9.14 -20.57 -29.88
N GLU A 24 -8.77 -21.83 -30.12
CA GLU A 24 -8.69 -22.41 -31.45
C GLU A 24 -9.87 -23.35 -31.70
N LEU A 25 -10.55 -23.18 -32.83
CA LEU A 25 -11.69 -24.00 -33.23
C LEU A 25 -11.45 -24.60 -34.62
N PRO A 26 -11.89 -25.83 -34.92
CA PRO A 26 -11.80 -26.37 -36.27
C PRO A 26 -12.61 -25.54 -37.27
N ALA A 27 -12.00 -25.11 -38.38
CA ALA A 27 -12.65 -24.29 -39.39
C ALA A 27 -13.85 -24.97 -40.04
N ALA A 28 -13.79 -26.29 -40.21
CA ALA A 28 -14.94 -27.08 -40.69
C ALA A 28 -16.14 -26.98 -39.73
N TRP A 29 -15.90 -27.03 -38.42
CA TRP A 29 -16.94 -26.94 -37.38
C TRP A 29 -17.54 -25.53 -37.31
N VAL A 30 -16.72 -24.48 -37.47
CA VAL A 30 -17.19 -23.10 -37.50
C VAL A 30 -18.05 -22.85 -38.74
N ARG A 31 -17.57 -23.28 -39.93
CA ARG A 31 -18.30 -23.12 -41.21
C ARG A 31 -19.62 -23.89 -41.24
N SER A 32 -19.73 -25.01 -40.52
CA SER A 32 -20.99 -25.75 -40.42
C SER A 32 -22.03 -25.08 -39.50
N ARG A 33 -21.69 -23.93 -38.87
CA ARG A 33 -22.57 -23.19 -37.95
C ARG A 33 -22.70 -21.73 -38.38
N PRO A 34 -23.63 -21.42 -39.31
CA PRO A 34 -23.78 -20.08 -39.89
C PRO A 34 -23.99 -18.99 -38.84
N LEU A 35 -24.76 -19.27 -37.79
CA LEU A 35 -25.02 -18.30 -36.72
C LEU A 35 -23.74 -17.94 -35.94
N PHE A 36 -22.82 -18.89 -35.77
CA PHE A 36 -21.54 -18.65 -35.12
C PHE A 36 -20.58 -17.93 -36.06
N CYS A 37 -20.55 -18.25 -37.36
CA CYS A 37 -19.86 -17.44 -38.36
C CYS A 37 -20.31 -15.97 -38.32
N ASP A 38 -21.62 -15.72 -38.29
CA ASP A 38 -22.17 -14.37 -38.19
C ASP A 38 -21.72 -13.65 -36.91
N LEU A 39 -21.58 -14.36 -35.78
CA LEU A 39 -21.03 -13.80 -34.55
C LEU A 39 -19.58 -13.35 -34.70
N LEU A 40 -18.74 -14.22 -35.26
CA LEU A 40 -17.31 -13.98 -35.47
C LEU A 40 -17.07 -12.82 -36.43
N GLU A 41 -17.94 -12.69 -37.43
CA GLU A 41 -17.97 -11.58 -38.38
C GLU A 41 -18.69 -10.33 -37.84
N ARG A 42 -19.13 -10.35 -36.58
CA ARG A 42 -19.81 -9.24 -35.87
C ARG A 42 -21.14 -8.83 -36.51
N ARG A 43 -21.75 -9.69 -37.32
CA ARG A 43 -23.08 -9.52 -37.90
C ARG A 43 -24.21 -9.88 -36.93
N ARG A 44 -23.88 -10.52 -35.81
CA ARG A 44 -24.83 -10.97 -34.77
C ARG A 44 -24.28 -10.73 -33.36
N THR A 45 -25.16 -10.63 -32.36
CA THR A 45 -24.76 -10.48 -30.95
C THR A 45 -24.61 -11.83 -30.26
N GLY A 46 -23.87 -11.87 -29.14
CA GLY A 46 -23.75 -13.10 -28.35
C GLY A 46 -25.09 -13.56 -27.75
N ALA A 47 -25.99 -12.63 -27.42
CA ALA A 47 -27.30 -12.94 -26.85
C ALA A 47 -28.16 -13.81 -27.77
N ASP A 48 -28.04 -13.61 -29.08
CA ASP A 48 -28.80 -14.32 -30.10
C ASP A 48 -28.43 -15.82 -30.21
N LEU A 49 -27.32 -16.23 -29.58
CA LEU A 49 -26.75 -17.58 -29.69
C LEU A 49 -26.85 -18.39 -28.40
N VAL A 50 -27.33 -17.79 -27.31
CA VAL A 50 -27.48 -18.47 -26.02
C VAL A 50 -28.61 -19.50 -26.05
N ALA A 51 -29.55 -19.38 -26.99
CA ALA A 51 -30.65 -20.33 -27.19
C ALA A 51 -30.20 -21.66 -27.81
N ASP A 52 -29.04 -21.70 -28.47
CA ASP A 52 -28.43 -22.94 -28.99
C ASP A 52 -27.57 -23.55 -27.87
N GLN A 53 -27.96 -24.73 -27.38
CA GLN A 53 -27.32 -25.37 -26.23
C GLN A 53 -25.86 -25.76 -26.48
N GLU A 54 -25.50 -26.06 -27.73
CA GLU A 54 -24.12 -26.40 -28.11
C GLU A 54 -23.26 -25.12 -28.18
N MET A 55 -23.80 -24.03 -28.73
CA MET A 55 -23.10 -22.74 -28.80
C MET A 55 -23.06 -22.00 -27.47
N ALA A 56 -24.04 -22.21 -26.59
CA ALA A 56 -24.17 -21.50 -25.33
C ALA A 56 -22.93 -21.64 -24.45
N SER A 57 -22.29 -22.81 -24.41
CA SER A 57 -21.06 -23.02 -23.63
C SER A 57 -19.87 -22.25 -24.19
N LEU A 58 -19.70 -22.22 -25.51
CA LEU A 58 -18.64 -21.45 -26.15
C LEU A 58 -18.89 -19.94 -26.02
N VAL A 59 -20.13 -19.49 -26.21
CA VAL A 59 -20.51 -18.08 -26.02
C VAL A 59 -20.30 -17.66 -24.57
N ARG A 60 -20.65 -18.50 -23.59
CA ARG A 60 -20.36 -18.26 -22.17
C ARG A 60 -18.88 -18.16 -21.89
N LEU A 61 -18.07 -19.05 -22.48
CA LEU A 61 -16.61 -18.99 -22.38
C LEU A 61 -16.11 -17.65 -22.94
N LEU A 62 -16.45 -17.31 -24.18
CA LEU A 62 -16.07 -16.04 -24.81
C LEU A 62 -16.55 -14.83 -24.00
N HIS A 63 -17.73 -14.89 -23.39
CA HIS A 63 -18.23 -13.85 -22.50
C HIS A 63 -17.42 -13.72 -21.22
N ALA A 64 -17.11 -14.84 -20.55
CA ALA A 64 -16.25 -14.85 -19.37
C ALA A 64 -14.85 -14.30 -19.67
N GLN A 65 -14.38 -14.50 -20.91
CA GLN A 65 -13.12 -13.95 -21.41
C GLN A 65 -13.20 -12.48 -21.89
N GLY A 66 -14.38 -11.86 -21.81
CA GLY A 66 -14.60 -10.45 -22.14
C GLY A 66 -14.73 -10.13 -23.62
N CYS A 67 -14.97 -11.12 -24.49
CA CYS A 67 -15.15 -10.91 -25.92
C CYS A 67 -16.32 -9.99 -26.29
N PHE A 68 -17.26 -9.79 -25.37
CA PHE A 68 -18.46 -9.02 -25.61
C PHE A 68 -18.42 -7.71 -24.82
N ALA A 69 -18.96 -6.66 -25.43
CA ALA A 69 -19.19 -5.42 -24.73
C ALA A 69 -20.40 -5.62 -23.80
N PRO A 70 -20.30 -5.25 -22.51
CA PRO A 70 -21.43 -5.27 -21.61
C PRO A 70 -22.49 -4.27 -22.08
N GLN A 71 -23.76 -4.56 -21.81
CA GLN A 71 -24.81 -3.56 -21.99
C GLN A 71 -24.67 -2.48 -20.91
N PRO A 72 -24.63 -1.19 -21.27
CA PRO A 72 -24.58 -0.10 -20.30
C PRO A 72 -25.79 -0.12 -19.36
N LYS A 73 -25.54 0.08 -18.06
CA LYS A 73 -26.55 0.26 -17.02
C LYS A 73 -26.35 1.59 -16.32
N ALA A 74 -27.41 2.10 -15.68
CA ALA A 74 -27.34 3.31 -14.86
C ALA A 74 -26.60 3.07 -13.52
N ALA A 75 -26.63 1.83 -13.02
CA ALA A 75 -25.92 1.41 -11.82
C ALA A 75 -25.52 -0.07 -11.92
N TYR A 76 -24.49 -0.44 -11.17
CA TYR A 76 -23.93 -1.79 -11.13
C TYR A 76 -23.73 -2.22 -9.68
N SER A 77 -23.98 -3.48 -9.39
CA SER A 77 -23.52 -4.11 -8.15
C SER A 77 -21.99 -4.27 -8.15
N LEU A 78 -21.36 -4.41 -6.97
CA LEU A 78 -19.92 -4.70 -6.90
C LEU A 78 -19.55 -5.99 -7.64
N ARG A 79 -20.43 -7.01 -7.60
CA ARG A 79 -20.23 -8.27 -8.33
C ARG A 79 -20.19 -8.06 -9.85
N GLU A 80 -21.05 -7.20 -10.36
CA GLU A 80 -21.05 -6.82 -11.77
C GLU A 80 -19.81 -6.00 -12.12
N ILE A 81 -19.39 -5.07 -11.26
CA ILE A 81 -18.17 -4.28 -11.45
C ILE A 81 -16.93 -5.19 -11.54
N ARG A 82 -16.81 -6.20 -10.67
CA ARG A 82 -15.75 -7.22 -10.79
C ARG A 82 -15.78 -7.93 -12.14
N SER A 83 -16.97 -8.33 -12.58
CA SER A 83 -17.17 -9.00 -13.88
C SER A 83 -16.82 -8.09 -15.07
N LEU A 84 -17.05 -6.78 -14.95
CA LEU A 84 -16.63 -5.78 -15.94
C LEU A 84 -15.11 -5.58 -15.93
N PHE A 85 -14.50 -5.58 -14.75
CA PHE A 85 -13.09 -5.30 -14.57
C PHE A 85 -12.19 -6.48 -14.95
N ALA A 86 -12.62 -7.72 -14.72
CA ALA A 86 -11.78 -8.90 -14.94
C ALA A 86 -11.17 -8.98 -16.36
N PRO A 87 -11.93 -8.76 -17.46
CA PRO A 87 -11.33 -8.71 -18.79
C PRO A 87 -10.40 -7.52 -19.02
N VAL A 88 -10.72 -6.36 -18.44
CA VAL A 88 -9.87 -5.16 -18.50
C VAL A 88 -8.52 -5.45 -17.85
N ARG A 89 -8.54 -6.03 -16.65
CA ARG A 89 -7.37 -6.51 -15.92
C ARG A 89 -6.50 -7.44 -16.77
N SER A 90 -7.10 -8.41 -17.46
CA SER A 90 -6.38 -9.30 -18.38
C SER A 90 -5.72 -8.55 -19.54
N THR A 91 -6.39 -7.54 -20.12
CA THR A 91 -5.76 -6.70 -21.16
C THR A 91 -4.59 -5.88 -20.61
N TRP A 92 -4.68 -5.43 -19.35
CA TRP A 92 -3.61 -4.69 -18.68
C TRP A 92 -2.39 -5.58 -18.44
N TYR A 93 -2.57 -6.82 -17.96
CA TYR A 93 -1.47 -7.77 -17.87
C TYR A 93 -0.83 -8.06 -19.22
N ALA A 94 -1.63 -8.28 -20.28
CA ALA A 94 -1.10 -8.48 -21.64
C ALA A 94 -0.20 -7.31 -22.06
N ALA A 95 -0.66 -6.07 -21.85
CA ALA A 95 0.11 -4.88 -22.20
C ALA A 95 1.36 -4.70 -21.34
N TYR A 96 1.28 -4.95 -20.02
CA TYR A 96 2.40 -4.81 -19.09
C TYR A 96 3.50 -5.84 -19.37
N TYR A 97 3.14 -7.12 -19.50
CA TYR A 97 4.08 -8.22 -19.71
C TYR A 97 4.56 -8.36 -21.16
N ALA A 98 3.91 -7.71 -22.12
CA ALA A 98 4.43 -7.57 -23.48
C ALA A 98 5.58 -6.55 -23.60
N HIS A 99 5.89 -5.81 -22.53
CA HIS A 99 6.94 -4.80 -22.59
C HIS A 99 8.33 -5.44 -22.83
N PRO A 100 9.15 -4.93 -23.77
CA PRO A 100 10.44 -5.54 -24.13
C PRO A 100 11.47 -5.66 -22.99
N VAL A 101 11.29 -4.92 -21.90
CA VAL A 101 12.19 -4.97 -20.74
C VAL A 101 12.24 -6.36 -20.10
N TRP A 102 11.11 -7.09 -20.10
CA TRP A 102 11.04 -8.43 -19.52
C TRP A 102 11.98 -9.39 -20.24
N GLU A 103 11.94 -9.41 -21.57
CA GLU A 103 12.84 -10.26 -22.34
C GLU A 103 14.30 -9.83 -22.17
N ARG A 104 14.59 -8.52 -22.16
CA ARG A 104 15.95 -8.02 -21.93
C ARG A 104 16.52 -8.47 -20.59
N LEU A 105 15.73 -8.41 -19.52
CA LEU A 105 16.12 -8.89 -18.19
C LEU A 105 16.33 -10.42 -18.23
N ARG A 106 15.38 -11.16 -18.81
CA ARG A 106 15.43 -12.63 -18.88
C ARG A 106 16.69 -13.14 -19.59
N THR A 107 17.12 -12.49 -20.67
CA THR A 107 18.26 -12.92 -21.48
C THR A 107 19.59 -12.27 -21.08
N GLY A 108 19.61 -11.41 -20.05
CA GLY A 108 20.80 -10.63 -19.67
C GLY A 108 21.19 -9.54 -20.67
N ALA A 109 20.29 -9.17 -21.59
CA ALA A 109 20.52 -8.10 -22.55
C ALA A 109 20.28 -6.70 -21.96
N ALA A 110 19.60 -6.59 -20.83
CA ALA A 110 19.51 -5.34 -20.08
C ALA A 110 20.82 -5.05 -19.34
N SER A 111 21.22 -3.79 -19.31
CA SER A 111 22.38 -3.31 -18.55
C SER A 111 22.19 -3.49 -17.04
N HIS A 112 23.28 -3.45 -16.26
CA HIS A 112 23.22 -3.50 -14.79
C HIS A 112 22.36 -2.37 -14.19
N ASN A 113 22.36 -1.20 -14.83
CA ASN A 113 21.52 -0.06 -14.41
C ASN A 113 20.02 -0.32 -14.67
N GLU A 114 19.66 -0.94 -15.79
CA GLU A 114 18.29 -1.38 -16.06
C GLU A 114 17.83 -2.43 -15.02
N LEU A 115 18.68 -3.44 -14.73
CA LEU A 115 18.39 -4.43 -13.69
C LEU A 115 18.15 -3.76 -12.35
N LEU A 116 19.06 -2.89 -11.93
CA LEU A 116 18.98 -2.22 -10.64
C LEU A 116 17.78 -1.27 -10.54
N ALA A 117 17.47 -0.52 -11.61
CA ALA A 117 16.28 0.33 -11.66
C ALA A 117 14.99 -0.50 -11.54
N TRP A 118 14.93 -1.68 -12.16
CA TRP A 118 13.80 -2.59 -12.01
C TRP A 118 13.70 -3.16 -10.58
N LEU A 119 14.80 -3.60 -9.98
CA LEU A 119 14.80 -4.09 -8.60
C LEU A 119 14.32 -3.01 -7.61
N ILE A 120 14.85 -1.80 -7.73
CA ILE A 120 14.48 -0.68 -6.86
C ILE A 120 13.04 -0.23 -7.10
N HIS A 121 12.56 -0.28 -8.35
CA HIS A 121 11.14 -0.04 -8.65
C HIS A 121 10.23 -1.00 -7.87
N ASN A 122 10.51 -2.32 -7.90
CA ASN A 122 9.71 -3.30 -7.18
C ASN A 122 9.80 -3.13 -5.66
N TYR A 123 10.99 -2.82 -5.13
CA TYR A 123 11.16 -2.45 -3.73
C TYR A 123 10.24 -1.28 -3.32
N HIS A 124 10.19 -0.21 -4.11
CA HIS A 124 9.33 0.93 -3.80
C HIS A 124 7.84 0.66 -3.98
N VAL A 125 7.44 -0.13 -4.98
CA VAL A 125 6.04 -0.54 -5.15
C VAL A 125 5.58 -1.39 -3.97
N SER A 126 6.38 -2.38 -3.54
CA SER A 126 6.10 -3.18 -2.35
C SER A 126 6.05 -2.33 -1.09
N ARG A 127 6.97 -1.37 -0.96
CA ARG A 127 6.99 -0.41 0.15
C ARG A 127 5.71 0.42 0.23
N ALA A 128 5.13 0.80 -0.91
CA ALA A 128 3.91 1.58 -0.97
C ALA A 128 2.67 0.77 -0.57
N ALA A 129 2.64 -0.56 -0.77
CA ALA A 129 1.46 -1.39 -0.53
C ALA A 129 0.89 -1.23 0.88
N GLY A 130 1.69 -1.49 1.92
CA GLY A 130 1.25 -1.33 3.30
C GLY A 130 0.92 0.11 3.70
N VAL A 131 1.59 1.11 3.10
CA VAL A 131 1.30 2.53 3.33
C VAL A 131 -0.07 2.92 2.74
N VAL A 132 -0.36 2.50 1.51
CA VAL A 132 -1.63 2.79 0.85
C VAL A 132 -2.79 2.04 1.52
N GLY A 133 -2.59 0.77 1.88
CA GLY A 133 -3.56 0.02 2.69
C GLY A 133 -3.85 0.72 4.02
N ALA A 134 -2.80 1.16 4.73
CA ALA A 134 -2.97 1.91 5.99
C ALA A 134 -3.67 3.26 5.79
N ARG A 135 -3.44 3.92 4.65
CA ARG A 135 -4.14 5.14 4.27
C ARG A 135 -5.65 4.89 4.12
N MET A 136 -6.02 3.83 3.41
CA MET A 136 -7.42 3.41 3.25
C MET A 136 -8.05 3.00 4.58
N ALA A 137 -7.34 2.24 5.41
CA ALA A 137 -7.77 1.86 6.76
C ALA A 137 -8.11 3.10 7.64
N ALA A 138 -7.21 4.09 7.64
CA ALA A 138 -7.32 5.26 8.48
C ALA A 138 -8.33 6.31 7.98
N MET A 139 -8.41 6.51 6.66
CA MET A 139 -9.13 7.65 6.06
C MET A 139 -10.29 7.24 5.15
N GLY A 140 -10.42 5.96 4.83
CA GLY A 140 -11.52 5.44 4.03
C GLY A 140 -12.89 5.75 4.63
N ARG A 141 -13.92 5.81 3.78
CA ARG A 141 -15.31 6.05 4.23
C ARG A 141 -16.13 4.78 4.38
N ASP A 142 -15.71 3.69 3.74
CA ASP A 142 -16.39 2.41 3.79
C ASP A 142 -15.83 1.54 4.92
N ALA A 143 -16.67 1.18 5.89
CA ALA A 143 -16.24 0.43 7.07
C ALA A 143 -15.72 -0.98 6.76
N ASN A 144 -16.29 -1.67 5.75
CA ASN A 144 -15.86 -3.01 5.38
C ASN A 144 -14.50 -2.98 4.69
N LEU A 145 -14.30 -2.01 3.78
CA LEU A 145 -13.00 -1.82 3.14
C LEU A 145 -11.95 -1.40 4.15
N ARG A 146 -12.26 -0.48 5.08
CA ARG A 146 -11.33 -0.10 6.14
C ARG A 146 -10.88 -1.31 6.97
N ALA A 147 -11.82 -2.13 7.44
CA ALA A 147 -11.51 -3.30 8.24
C ALA A 147 -10.64 -4.32 7.48
N PHE A 148 -10.89 -4.50 6.18
CA PHE A 148 -10.03 -5.33 5.34
C PHE A 148 -8.61 -4.75 5.24
N PHE A 149 -8.51 -3.46 4.89
CA PHE A 149 -7.22 -2.81 4.68
C PHE A 149 -6.44 -2.55 5.98
N GLU A 150 -7.09 -2.61 7.15
CA GLU A 150 -6.40 -2.66 8.44
C GLU A 150 -5.58 -3.95 8.57
N SER A 151 -6.15 -5.11 8.21
CA SER A 151 -5.41 -6.37 8.20
C SER A 151 -4.33 -6.36 7.12
N ASP A 152 -4.72 -6.00 5.89
CA ASP A 152 -3.85 -5.96 4.71
C ASP A 152 -2.61 -5.09 4.96
N ALA A 153 -2.78 -3.89 5.54
CA ALA A 153 -1.66 -3.02 5.86
C ALA A 153 -0.66 -3.64 6.85
N LEU A 154 -1.14 -4.45 7.81
CA LEU A 154 -0.27 -5.14 8.77
C LEU A 154 0.47 -6.31 8.14
N ASP A 155 -0.12 -6.94 7.12
CA ASP A 155 0.53 -7.99 6.34
C ASP A 155 1.57 -7.37 5.39
N GLU A 156 1.25 -6.23 4.75
CA GLU A 156 2.06 -5.65 3.67
C GLU A 156 3.23 -4.73 4.12
N TYR A 157 3.15 -4.03 5.27
CA TYR A 157 4.10 -2.93 5.57
C TYR A 157 5.58 -3.34 5.57
N TRP A 158 5.87 -4.60 5.90
CA TRP A 158 7.23 -5.14 6.05
C TRP A 158 7.68 -5.92 4.82
N HIS A 159 6.86 -6.06 3.78
CA HIS A 159 7.22 -6.79 2.56
C HIS A 159 8.46 -6.19 1.87
N CYS A 160 8.60 -4.88 1.89
CA CYS A 160 9.78 -4.21 1.32
C CYS A 160 11.08 -4.53 2.07
N ASP A 161 11.00 -4.90 3.35
CA ASP A 161 12.15 -5.24 4.21
C ASP A 161 12.49 -6.74 4.14
N ALA A 162 11.48 -7.61 4.20
CA ALA A 162 11.71 -9.05 4.26
C ALA A 162 11.81 -9.74 2.90
N TYR A 163 11.12 -9.21 1.89
CA TYR A 163 11.03 -9.85 0.58
C TYR A 163 11.78 -9.07 -0.48
N TYR A 164 11.47 -7.78 -0.64
CA TYR A 164 11.95 -6.98 -1.76
C TYR A 164 13.23 -6.18 -1.46
N PHE A 165 13.81 -6.32 -0.28
CA PHE A 165 15.03 -5.60 0.08
C PHE A 165 16.22 -6.09 -0.76
N ILE A 166 17.01 -5.16 -1.27
CA ILE A 166 18.15 -5.46 -2.14
C ILE A 166 19.41 -5.52 -1.26
N ASP A 167 19.80 -6.73 -0.87
CA ASP A 167 20.99 -6.97 -0.08
C ASP A 167 21.85 -8.07 -0.70
N THR A 168 22.65 -7.70 -1.70
CA THR A 168 23.64 -8.60 -2.28
C THR A 168 24.89 -7.85 -2.74
N PRO A 169 26.10 -8.31 -2.35
CA PRO A 169 27.36 -7.72 -2.82
C PRO A 169 27.50 -7.72 -4.35
N ALA A 170 26.85 -8.67 -5.03
CA ALA A 170 26.92 -8.80 -6.48
C ALA A 170 26.37 -7.56 -7.23
N LEU A 171 25.42 -6.84 -6.63
CA LEU A 171 24.82 -5.65 -7.23
C LEU A 171 25.59 -4.36 -6.94
N ARG A 172 26.61 -4.40 -6.06
CA ARG A 172 27.46 -3.26 -5.68
C ARG A 172 26.68 -2.04 -5.18
N VAL A 173 25.61 -2.29 -4.44
CA VAL A 173 24.80 -1.27 -3.76
C VAL A 173 24.77 -1.56 -2.26
N SER A 174 24.81 -0.52 -1.44
CA SER A 174 24.64 -0.65 0.01
C SER A 174 23.18 -0.56 0.42
N ALA A 175 22.86 -0.98 1.64
CA ALA A 175 21.53 -0.79 2.23
C ALA A 175 21.11 0.69 2.23
N ASP A 176 22.04 1.60 2.54
CA ASP A 176 21.79 3.04 2.55
C ASP A 176 21.51 3.58 1.14
N ASP A 177 22.17 3.04 0.12
CA ASP A 177 21.91 3.39 -1.28
C ASP A 177 20.49 3.02 -1.69
N VAL A 178 20.04 1.82 -1.32
CA VAL A 178 18.68 1.32 -1.62
C VAL A 178 17.63 2.18 -0.92
N LYS A 179 17.81 2.43 0.39
CA LYS A 179 16.89 3.25 1.18
C LYS A 179 16.85 4.71 0.72
N SER A 180 18.00 5.26 0.30
CA SER A 180 18.11 6.65 -0.13
C SER A 180 17.73 6.86 -1.61
N TYR A 181 17.52 5.79 -2.38
CA TYR A 181 17.33 5.92 -3.82
C TYR A 181 16.13 6.81 -4.18
N VAL A 182 16.37 7.75 -5.09
CA VAL A 182 15.35 8.62 -5.65
C VAL A 182 14.58 7.84 -6.71
N ARG A 183 13.35 7.49 -6.35
CA ARG A 183 12.35 6.82 -7.19
C ARG A 183 12.33 7.36 -8.63
N LEU A 184 12.09 6.44 -9.57
CA LEU A 184 11.74 6.82 -10.94
C LEU A 184 10.46 7.67 -10.93
N PRO A 185 10.32 8.69 -11.80
CA PRO A 185 9.17 9.59 -11.79
C PRO A 185 7.83 8.86 -11.87
N SER A 186 7.70 7.84 -12.72
CA SER A 186 6.47 7.08 -12.85
C SER A 186 6.20 6.20 -11.63
N SER A 187 7.24 5.70 -10.94
CA SER A 187 7.08 4.96 -9.68
C SER A 187 6.55 5.86 -8.56
N LEU A 188 7.09 7.09 -8.47
CA LEU A 188 6.59 8.09 -7.52
C LEU A 188 5.15 8.50 -7.85
N ALA A 189 4.84 8.72 -9.14
CA ALA A 189 3.50 9.07 -9.58
C ALA A 189 2.49 7.95 -9.25
N PHE A 190 2.86 6.68 -9.41
CA PHE A 190 2.05 5.54 -9.00
C PHE A 190 1.75 5.57 -7.49
N GLU A 191 2.78 5.72 -6.65
CA GLU A 191 2.65 5.76 -5.18
C GLU A 191 1.74 6.90 -4.72
N GLU A 192 2.01 8.13 -5.18
CA GLU A 192 1.21 9.31 -4.79
C GLU A 192 -0.23 9.24 -5.31
N HIS A 193 -0.44 8.72 -6.52
CA HIS A 193 -1.78 8.50 -7.07
C HIS A 193 -2.55 7.43 -6.28
N ALA A 194 -1.91 6.31 -5.94
CA ALA A 194 -2.53 5.27 -5.13
C ALA A 194 -2.93 5.79 -3.74
N LEU A 195 -2.09 6.62 -3.11
CA LEU A 195 -2.41 7.29 -1.85
C LEU A 195 -3.62 8.23 -1.98
N GLN A 196 -3.65 9.07 -3.02
CA GLN A 196 -4.79 9.95 -3.27
C GLN A 196 -6.09 9.16 -3.49
N VAL A 197 -6.03 8.09 -4.29
CA VAL A 197 -7.18 7.24 -4.60
C VAL A 197 -7.69 6.52 -3.34
N ALA A 198 -6.80 6.03 -2.47
CA ALA A 198 -7.19 5.43 -1.20
C ALA A 198 -8.02 6.37 -0.31
N GLU A 199 -7.78 7.68 -0.37
CA GLU A 199 -8.54 8.68 0.39
C GLU A 199 -9.87 9.07 -0.26
N THR A 200 -9.88 9.15 -1.59
CA THR A 200 -10.95 9.85 -2.33
C THR A 200 -11.87 8.90 -3.11
N ASP A 201 -11.41 7.70 -3.43
CA ASP A 201 -12.12 6.73 -4.26
C ASP A 201 -11.84 5.28 -3.81
N PRO A 202 -12.56 4.81 -2.77
CA PRO A 202 -12.43 3.46 -2.24
C PRO A 202 -12.61 2.34 -3.27
N LEU A 203 -13.50 2.52 -4.26
CA LEU A 203 -13.70 1.54 -5.31
C LEU A 203 -12.51 1.54 -6.27
N GLY A 204 -12.00 2.70 -6.65
CA GLY A 204 -10.78 2.82 -7.45
C GLY A 204 -9.59 2.15 -6.76
N HIS A 205 -9.43 2.34 -5.45
CA HIS A 205 -8.38 1.69 -4.68
C HIS A 205 -8.56 0.15 -4.65
N LEU A 206 -9.78 -0.33 -4.42
CA LEU A 206 -10.09 -1.76 -4.46
C LEU A 206 -9.76 -2.37 -5.84
N LEU A 207 -10.03 -1.67 -6.94
CA LEU A 207 -9.69 -2.12 -8.29
C LEU A 207 -8.16 -2.16 -8.52
N ILE A 208 -7.43 -1.17 -8.01
CA ILE A 208 -5.95 -1.14 -8.06
C ILE A 208 -5.37 -2.33 -7.29
N ALA A 209 -5.76 -2.50 -6.02
CA ALA A 209 -5.31 -3.59 -5.17
C ALA A 209 -5.65 -4.95 -5.83
N TYR A 210 -6.87 -5.11 -6.33
CA TYR A 210 -7.27 -6.35 -7.00
C TYR A 210 -6.47 -6.62 -8.27
N PHE A 211 -6.06 -5.60 -9.03
CA PHE A 211 -5.13 -5.78 -10.15
C PHE A 211 -3.72 -6.19 -9.68
N GLN A 212 -3.20 -5.66 -8.59
CA GLN A 212 -1.88 -6.04 -8.09
C GLN A 212 -1.88 -7.48 -7.56
N GLU A 213 -2.82 -7.80 -6.67
CA GLU A 213 -2.89 -9.10 -6.00
C GLU A 213 -3.26 -10.25 -6.94
N SER A 214 -3.98 -9.98 -8.02
CA SER A 214 -4.35 -11.05 -8.95
C SER A 214 -3.19 -11.51 -9.85
N SER A 215 -2.02 -10.88 -9.73
CA SER A 215 -0.82 -11.31 -10.43
C SER A 215 -0.28 -12.66 -9.92
N ILE A 216 -0.72 -13.13 -8.73
CA ILE A 216 -0.40 -14.47 -8.20
C ILE A 216 -0.79 -15.60 -9.16
N ALA A 217 -1.73 -15.34 -10.09
CA ALA A 217 -2.08 -16.28 -11.15
C ALA A 217 -0.88 -16.67 -12.05
N PHE A 218 0.20 -15.89 -12.02
CA PHE A 218 1.42 -16.10 -12.79
C PHE A 218 2.59 -16.62 -11.92
N GLU A 219 2.33 -17.25 -10.77
CA GLU A 219 3.38 -17.76 -9.86
C GLU A 219 4.46 -18.55 -10.59
N ARG A 220 4.06 -19.55 -11.40
CA ARG A 220 5.00 -20.40 -12.12
C ARG A 220 5.85 -19.60 -13.10
N ASP A 221 5.23 -18.77 -13.94
CA ASP A 221 5.94 -17.97 -14.94
C ASP A 221 6.88 -16.94 -14.27
N SER A 222 6.49 -16.42 -13.10
CA SER A 222 7.33 -15.53 -12.29
C SER A 222 8.55 -16.25 -11.75
N ASN A 223 8.38 -17.47 -11.22
CA ASN A 223 9.50 -18.29 -10.72
C ASN A 223 10.49 -18.64 -11.84
N ASP A 224 9.99 -19.04 -13.01
CA ASP A 224 10.81 -19.33 -14.19
C ASP A 224 11.56 -18.07 -14.66
N PHE A 225 10.88 -16.91 -14.68
CA PHE A 225 11.50 -15.63 -15.02
C PHE A 225 12.64 -15.26 -14.05
N TYR A 226 12.39 -15.33 -12.74
CA TYR A 226 13.43 -15.00 -11.75
C TYR A 226 14.63 -15.92 -11.86
N GLY A 227 14.43 -17.23 -12.04
CA GLY A 227 15.54 -18.17 -12.25
C GLY A 227 16.39 -17.82 -13.47
N ALA A 228 15.76 -17.39 -14.57
CA ALA A 228 16.48 -16.93 -15.76
C ALA A 228 17.28 -15.64 -15.51
N VAL A 229 16.70 -14.67 -14.79
CA VAL A 229 17.41 -13.43 -14.42
C VAL A 229 18.61 -13.74 -13.50
N GLU A 230 18.46 -14.63 -12.52
CA GLU A 230 19.57 -15.04 -11.64
C GLU A 230 20.74 -15.63 -12.43
N ALA A 231 20.44 -16.50 -13.38
CA ALA A 231 21.44 -17.11 -14.24
C ALA A 231 22.10 -16.08 -15.16
N ALA A 232 21.32 -15.16 -15.74
CA ALA A 232 21.81 -14.16 -16.68
C ALA A 232 22.73 -13.12 -16.03
N TYR A 233 22.50 -12.76 -14.77
CA TYR A 233 23.27 -11.73 -14.05
C TYR A 233 24.21 -12.29 -12.98
N GLY A 234 24.26 -13.61 -12.78
CA GLY A 234 25.15 -14.24 -11.80
C GLY A 234 24.79 -13.90 -10.35
N ILE A 235 23.50 -13.84 -10.03
CA ILE A 235 22.97 -13.51 -8.68
C ILE A 235 22.15 -14.69 -8.09
N PRO A 236 22.73 -15.88 -7.93
CA PRO A 236 21.99 -17.07 -7.52
C PRO A 236 21.34 -16.91 -6.14
N GLY A 237 20.06 -17.27 -6.04
CA GLY A 237 19.27 -17.24 -4.80
C GLY A 237 18.79 -15.84 -4.39
N PHE A 238 19.10 -14.79 -5.18
CA PHE A 238 18.69 -13.43 -4.86
C PHE A 238 17.16 -13.28 -4.78
N PHE A 239 16.39 -13.97 -5.63
CA PHE A 239 14.93 -13.87 -5.64
C PHE A 239 14.23 -14.90 -4.73
N ASP A 240 14.95 -15.65 -3.89
CA ASP A 240 14.32 -16.67 -3.05
C ASP A 240 13.30 -16.09 -2.07
N SER A 241 13.54 -14.87 -1.59
CA SER A 241 12.58 -14.14 -0.76
C SER A 241 11.36 -13.67 -1.56
N TRP A 242 11.52 -13.27 -2.82
CA TRP A 242 10.42 -12.85 -3.70
C TRP A 242 9.54 -14.05 -4.08
N LYS A 243 10.18 -15.18 -4.43
CA LYS A 243 9.49 -16.45 -4.71
C LYS A 243 8.71 -16.93 -3.47
N ARG A 244 9.30 -16.76 -2.27
CA ARG A 244 8.63 -17.08 -1.00
C ARG A 244 7.39 -16.22 -0.77
N HIS A 245 7.47 -14.92 -1.03
CA HIS A 245 6.34 -13.99 -0.91
C HIS A 245 5.17 -14.44 -1.79
N ILE A 246 5.42 -14.64 -3.10
CA ILE A 246 4.37 -15.08 -4.05
C ILE A 246 3.70 -16.37 -3.58
N ARG A 247 4.49 -17.33 -3.09
CA ARG A 247 3.95 -18.59 -2.56
C ARG A 247 3.04 -18.36 -1.33
N ILE A 248 3.44 -17.47 -0.42
CA ILE A 248 2.63 -17.10 0.75
C ILE A 248 1.29 -16.52 0.27
N ASP A 249 1.29 -15.60 -0.70
CA ASP A 249 0.04 -15.02 -1.22
C ASP A 249 -0.90 -16.08 -1.84
N VAL A 250 -0.32 -17.06 -2.54
CA VAL A 250 -1.07 -18.20 -3.11
C VAL A 250 -1.64 -19.10 -2.01
N GLU A 251 -0.82 -19.46 -1.01
CA GLU A 251 -1.23 -20.32 0.11
C GLU A 251 -2.29 -19.67 0.99
N HIS A 252 -2.16 -18.37 1.26
CA HIS A 252 -3.08 -17.56 2.07
C HIS A 252 -4.27 -17.00 1.29
N ARG A 253 -4.28 -17.17 -0.04
CA ARG A 253 -5.38 -16.77 -0.92
C ARG A 253 -5.71 -15.27 -0.77
N HIS A 254 -4.69 -14.42 -0.72
CA HIS A 254 -4.87 -12.97 -0.53
C HIS A 254 -5.84 -12.35 -1.56
N ALA A 255 -5.71 -12.74 -2.83
CA ALA A 255 -6.63 -12.32 -3.89
C ALA A 255 -8.11 -12.71 -3.59
N GLU A 256 -8.38 -13.87 -2.97
CA GLU A 256 -9.75 -14.27 -2.59
C GLU A 256 -10.32 -13.37 -1.48
N GLY A 257 -9.47 -12.77 -0.64
CA GLY A 257 -9.86 -11.73 0.32
C GLY A 257 -10.47 -10.51 -0.38
N LEU A 258 -9.77 -9.98 -1.39
CA LEU A 258 -10.26 -8.86 -2.19
C LEU A 258 -11.49 -9.24 -3.03
N GLU A 259 -11.56 -10.46 -3.55
CA GLU A 259 -12.75 -10.93 -4.30
C GLU A 259 -14.02 -10.88 -3.45
N ARG A 260 -13.93 -11.26 -2.18
CA ARG A 260 -15.07 -11.22 -1.26
C ARG A 260 -15.61 -9.81 -1.03
N LEU A 261 -14.78 -8.77 -1.15
CA LEU A 261 -15.24 -7.38 -1.07
C LEU A 261 -16.15 -6.99 -2.24
N PHE A 262 -16.06 -7.71 -3.37
CA PHE A 262 -16.95 -7.53 -4.51
C PHE A 262 -18.26 -8.33 -4.41
N ASP A 263 -18.43 -9.22 -3.44
CA ASP A 263 -19.60 -10.12 -3.40
C ASP A 263 -20.87 -9.46 -2.86
N SER A 264 -20.80 -8.18 -2.48
CA SER A 264 -21.94 -7.36 -2.05
C SER A 264 -22.85 -6.94 -3.20
N ASP A 265 -24.16 -6.94 -2.95
CA ASP A 265 -25.18 -6.39 -3.87
C ASP A 265 -25.32 -4.85 -3.74
N ARG A 266 -24.38 -4.18 -3.06
CA ARG A 266 -24.30 -2.72 -3.03
C ARG A 266 -24.22 -2.17 -4.45
N MET A 267 -25.15 -1.27 -4.77
CA MET A 267 -25.20 -0.59 -6.06
C MET A 267 -24.30 0.64 -6.06
N VAL A 268 -23.62 0.86 -7.19
CA VAL A 268 -22.79 2.03 -7.48
C VAL A 268 -23.25 2.58 -8.84
N ASP A 269 -23.45 3.89 -8.93
CA ASP A 269 -23.87 4.52 -10.18
C ASP A 269 -22.77 4.43 -11.26
N ALA A 270 -23.17 4.47 -12.53
CA ALA A 270 -22.27 4.28 -13.65
C ALA A 270 -21.17 5.34 -13.77
N GLU A 271 -21.42 6.57 -13.31
CA GLU A 271 -20.45 7.66 -13.34
C GLU A 271 -19.32 7.40 -12.33
N THR A 272 -19.68 7.03 -11.11
CA THR A 272 -18.73 6.60 -10.08
C THR A 272 -17.91 5.39 -10.55
N VAL A 273 -18.54 4.38 -11.16
CA VAL A 273 -17.81 3.22 -11.72
C VAL A 273 -16.82 3.64 -12.79
N ALA A 274 -17.21 4.53 -13.70
CA ALA A 274 -16.33 5.04 -14.75
C ALA A 274 -15.14 5.82 -14.18
N ALA A 275 -15.39 6.68 -13.19
CA ALA A 275 -14.33 7.43 -12.50
C ALA A 275 -13.35 6.48 -11.78
N SER A 276 -13.84 5.47 -11.07
CA SER A 276 -12.99 4.47 -10.39
C SER A 276 -12.17 3.62 -11.35
N MET A 277 -12.76 3.21 -12.47
CA MET A 277 -12.04 2.52 -13.55
C MET A 277 -10.95 3.41 -14.16
N GLN A 278 -11.21 4.71 -14.31
CA GLN A 278 -10.23 5.67 -14.80
C GLN A 278 -9.08 5.86 -13.80
N ASN A 279 -9.37 5.96 -12.50
CA ASN A 279 -8.34 6.01 -11.46
C ASN A 279 -7.46 4.76 -11.46
N ALA A 280 -8.06 3.58 -11.58
CA ALA A 280 -7.31 2.33 -11.70
C ALA A 280 -6.47 2.27 -13.00
N TRP A 281 -7.00 2.78 -14.12
CA TRP A 281 -6.27 2.87 -15.38
C TRP A 281 -5.07 3.82 -15.29
N ILE A 282 -5.20 4.97 -14.62
CA ILE A 282 -4.09 5.90 -14.40
C ILE A 282 -2.97 5.21 -13.62
N ALA A 283 -3.30 4.51 -12.54
CA ALA A 283 -2.32 3.73 -11.77
C ALA A 283 -1.59 2.70 -12.64
N PHE A 284 -2.35 1.91 -13.42
CA PHE A 284 -1.78 0.99 -14.40
C PHE A 284 -0.86 1.68 -15.42
N SER A 285 -1.25 2.85 -15.92
CA SER A 285 -0.46 3.61 -16.90
C SER A 285 0.90 4.06 -16.34
N PHE A 286 0.97 4.39 -15.05
CA PHE A 286 2.22 4.71 -14.37
C PHE A 286 3.12 3.48 -14.25
N LEU A 287 2.57 2.30 -13.93
CA LEU A 287 3.35 1.05 -13.92
C LEU A 287 3.97 0.75 -15.30
N CYS A 288 3.20 0.90 -16.38
CA CYS A 288 3.75 0.76 -17.73
C CYS A 288 4.80 1.83 -18.07
N SER A 289 4.63 3.05 -17.57
CA SER A 289 5.58 4.15 -17.80
C SER A 289 6.89 3.92 -17.05
N SER A 290 6.84 3.34 -15.84
CA SER A 290 8.03 2.90 -15.12
C SER A 290 8.85 1.88 -15.91
N LEU A 291 8.22 0.96 -16.66
CA LEU A 291 8.96 0.02 -17.52
C LEU A 291 9.74 0.72 -18.65
N LYS A 292 9.20 1.83 -19.18
CA LYS A 292 9.89 2.66 -20.18
C LYS A 292 11.05 3.43 -19.55
N GLU A 293 10.85 3.96 -18.34
CA GLU A 293 11.89 4.66 -17.58
C GLU A 293 13.03 3.73 -17.17
N ILE A 294 12.73 2.52 -16.71
CA ILE A 294 13.72 1.46 -16.43
C ILE A 294 14.59 1.24 -17.66
N ARG A 295 13.99 1.06 -18.84
CA ARG A 295 14.74 0.92 -20.11
C ARG A 295 15.57 2.16 -20.44
N GLY A 296 15.09 3.37 -20.09
CA GLY A 296 15.82 4.63 -20.27
C GLY A 296 17.08 4.77 -19.39
N GLU A 297 17.22 3.93 -18.36
CA GLU A 297 18.43 3.83 -17.54
C GLU A 297 19.53 2.98 -18.21
N GLU A 298 19.34 2.53 -19.46
CA GLU A 298 20.37 1.86 -20.25
C GLU A 298 21.65 2.72 -20.33
N ARG A 299 22.78 2.13 -19.93
CA ARG A 299 24.10 2.75 -20.04
C ARG A 299 25.11 1.75 -20.58
N SER A 300 26.03 2.24 -21.41
CA SER A 300 27.20 1.47 -21.83
C SER A 300 28.26 1.51 -20.73
N GLY A 301 28.77 0.34 -20.34
CA GLY A 301 29.87 0.22 -19.36
C GLY A 301 29.47 -0.51 -18.08
N ALA A 302 30.43 -0.64 -17.16
CA ALA A 302 30.29 -1.34 -15.89
C ALA A 302 29.91 -0.42 -14.70
N ASP A 303 29.77 0.88 -14.96
CA ASP A 303 29.47 1.86 -13.92
C ASP A 303 28.01 1.75 -13.48
N VAL A 304 27.81 1.64 -12.16
CA VAL A 304 26.49 1.69 -11.52
C VAL A 304 26.16 3.14 -11.19
N LEU A 305 25.09 3.66 -11.78
CA LEU A 305 24.62 5.02 -11.56
C LEU A 305 23.34 4.99 -10.73
N LEU A 306 23.49 5.36 -9.47
CA LEU A 306 22.37 5.51 -8.56
C LEU A 306 21.77 6.91 -8.66
N ARG A 307 20.43 6.98 -8.65
CA ARG A 307 19.70 8.24 -8.48
C ARG A 307 19.70 8.57 -7.00
N LEU A 308 20.79 9.15 -6.49
CA LEU A 308 20.90 9.51 -5.08
C LEU A 308 20.41 10.95 -4.83
N PRO A 309 19.91 11.25 -3.62
CA PRO A 309 19.61 12.62 -3.22
C PRO A 309 20.91 13.44 -3.23
N ILE A 310 20.82 14.70 -3.66
CA ILE A 310 21.96 15.61 -3.61
C ILE A 310 22.34 15.85 -2.14
N ARG A 311 23.61 15.64 -1.79
CA ARG A 311 24.18 15.95 -0.47
C ARG A 311 25.17 17.12 -0.60
N GLY A 312 25.11 18.11 0.30
CA GLY A 312 26.12 19.17 0.41
C GLY A 312 26.05 20.33 -0.61
N GLY A 313 24.94 20.50 -1.34
CA GLY A 313 24.65 21.76 -2.05
C GLY A 313 25.43 22.07 -3.33
N ALA A 314 26.27 21.17 -3.85
CA ALA A 314 26.93 21.38 -5.15
C ALA A 314 26.07 20.86 -6.31
N LEU A 315 25.46 21.78 -7.07
CA LEU A 315 24.85 21.48 -8.36
C LEU A 315 25.94 21.24 -9.40
N HIS A 316 26.27 19.97 -9.67
CA HIS A 316 27.04 19.65 -10.86
C HIS A 316 26.14 19.82 -12.08
N GLY A 317 26.46 20.77 -12.97
CA GLY A 317 25.65 21.13 -14.15
C GLY A 317 25.32 20.02 -15.16
N ALA A 318 25.73 18.77 -14.90
CA ALA A 318 25.35 17.57 -15.66
C ALA A 318 24.35 16.65 -14.91
N ARG A 319 23.94 16.97 -13.67
CA ARG A 319 23.02 16.17 -12.86
C ARG A 319 22.01 17.08 -12.13
N THR A 320 20.74 16.71 -12.26
CA THR A 320 19.47 17.39 -11.95
C THR A 320 19.33 18.05 -10.58
N ALA A 321 18.47 19.07 -10.54
CA ALA A 321 18.24 20.06 -9.48
C ALA A 321 17.52 19.58 -8.21
N LEU A 322 17.96 20.06 -7.03
CA LEU A 322 17.23 20.95 -6.09
C LEU A 322 17.95 21.00 -4.71
N VAL A 323 17.74 22.11 -4.00
CA VAL A 323 18.51 22.65 -2.86
C VAL A 323 18.15 21.99 -1.52
N ARG A 324 19.10 21.89 -0.57
CA ARG A 324 18.77 21.75 0.86
C ARG A 324 19.63 22.61 1.79
N ASN A 325 18.93 23.02 2.85
CA ASN A 325 19.32 23.90 3.95
C ASN A 325 20.37 23.26 4.88
N THR A 326 21.16 24.12 5.52
CA THR A 326 22.21 23.80 6.50
C THR A 326 21.70 22.92 7.65
N SER A 327 22.21 21.69 7.75
CA SER A 327 21.98 20.80 8.91
C SER A 327 22.72 21.32 10.14
N ILE A 328 22.17 21.05 11.33
CA ILE A 328 22.83 21.34 12.61
C ILE A 328 24.07 20.45 12.77
N GLU A 329 25.03 20.88 13.60
CA GLU A 329 26.01 19.94 14.13
C GLU A 329 25.32 18.76 14.83
N PRO A 330 25.77 17.51 14.58
CA PRO A 330 25.27 16.29 15.24
C PRO A 330 25.20 16.38 16.78
N SER A 331 26.02 17.23 17.40
CA SER A 331 26.10 17.47 18.84
C SER A 331 24.82 18.09 19.44
N HIS A 332 24.12 18.95 18.68
CA HIS A 332 22.89 19.60 19.14
C HIS A 332 21.69 18.65 19.01
N GLN A 333 21.61 17.90 17.91
CA GLN A 333 20.56 16.91 17.69
C GLN A 333 20.59 15.81 18.76
N ALA A 334 21.78 15.32 19.11
CA ALA A 334 21.95 14.36 20.20
C ALA A 334 21.44 14.91 21.56
N ARG A 335 21.61 16.21 21.81
CA ARG A 335 21.11 16.86 23.04
C ARG A 335 19.59 16.94 23.05
N VAL A 336 18.97 17.39 21.95
CA VAL A 336 17.51 17.45 21.81
C VAL A 336 16.86 16.09 22.06
N PHE A 337 17.43 15.01 21.47
CA PHE A 337 16.93 13.66 21.71
C PHE A 337 17.17 13.19 23.14
N ALA A 338 18.28 13.55 23.77
CA ALA A 338 18.51 13.25 25.19
C ALA A 338 17.49 13.97 26.10
N ASP A 339 17.20 15.24 25.82
CA ASP A 339 16.22 16.04 26.57
C ASP A 339 14.80 15.49 26.37
N LEU A 340 14.42 15.11 25.15
CA LEU A 340 13.16 14.43 24.87
C LEU A 340 13.06 13.09 25.61
N ARG A 341 14.09 12.25 25.56
CA ARG A 341 14.13 10.97 26.29
C ARG A 341 14.02 11.18 27.81
N SER A 342 14.68 12.22 28.34
CA SER A 342 14.61 12.60 29.76
C SER A 342 13.20 13.03 30.15
N LEU A 343 12.57 13.90 29.35
CA LEU A 343 11.20 14.37 29.55
C LEU A 343 10.19 13.20 29.51
N ILE A 344 10.33 12.33 28.50
CA ILE A 344 9.55 11.09 28.35
C ILE A 344 9.75 10.17 29.57
N GLY A 345 10.97 10.03 30.07
CA GLY A 345 11.30 9.26 31.27
C GLY A 345 10.67 9.83 32.54
N TRP A 346 10.69 11.15 32.71
CA TRP A 346 10.07 11.86 33.83
C TRP A 346 8.56 11.62 33.89
N TYR A 347 7.90 11.56 32.74
CA TYR A 347 6.46 11.30 32.66
C TYR A 347 6.02 9.95 33.23
N GLY A 348 6.91 8.95 33.25
CA GLY A 348 6.66 7.65 33.87
C GLY A 348 6.72 7.64 35.40
N GLN A 349 7.11 8.75 36.05
CA GLN A 349 7.33 8.83 37.51
C GLN A 349 6.26 9.64 38.27
N ALA A 350 5.27 10.21 37.58
CA ALA A 350 4.24 11.02 38.23
C ALA A 350 3.38 10.19 39.20
N THR A 351 3.05 10.77 40.35
CA THR A 351 2.37 10.08 41.45
C THR A 351 0.93 9.72 41.12
N THR A 352 0.55 8.48 41.45
CA THR A 352 -0.81 7.96 41.32
C THR A 352 -1.70 8.48 42.44
N GLY A 353 -2.88 8.99 42.07
CA GLY A 353 -3.97 9.28 42.99
C GLY A 353 -5.21 8.47 42.61
N PRO A 354 -6.06 8.02 43.56
CA PRO A 354 -7.19 7.13 43.29
C PRO A 354 -8.21 7.70 42.28
N ALA A 355 -8.43 9.01 42.24
CA ALA A 355 -9.30 9.66 41.25
C ALA A 355 -8.79 9.51 39.80
N ARG A 356 -7.47 9.40 39.60
CA ARG A 356 -6.85 9.24 38.28
C ARG A 356 -6.99 7.81 37.75
N ALA A 357 -7.00 6.81 38.64
CA ALA A 357 -7.18 5.40 38.26
C ALA A 357 -8.58 5.13 37.68
N ILE A 358 -9.62 5.69 38.30
CA ILE A 358 -11.03 5.54 37.84
C ILE A 358 -11.21 6.08 36.41
N ARG A 359 -10.55 7.19 36.05
CA ARG A 359 -10.60 7.73 34.68
C ARG A 359 -9.93 6.84 33.65
N LEU A 360 -8.82 6.21 34.01
CA LEU A 360 -8.16 5.31 33.07
C LEU A 360 -9.06 4.10 32.76
N GLU A 361 -9.86 3.65 33.72
CA GLU A 361 -10.85 2.60 33.49
C GLU A 361 -11.96 3.04 32.53
N SER A 362 -12.46 4.29 32.64
CA SER A 362 -13.51 4.80 31.74
C SER A 362 -12.98 5.20 30.36
N ASP A 363 -11.83 5.87 30.31
CA ASP A 363 -11.29 6.52 29.10
C ASP A 363 -10.26 5.69 28.38
N GLY A 364 -9.65 4.72 29.07
CA GLY A 364 -8.63 3.84 28.55
C GLY A 364 -9.03 3.19 27.22
N PRO A 365 -10.20 2.53 27.11
CA PRO A 365 -10.63 1.93 25.85
C PRO A 365 -10.67 2.93 24.68
N TYR A 366 -11.20 4.14 24.90
CA TYR A 366 -11.28 5.18 23.86
C TYR A 366 -9.89 5.69 23.43
N LEU A 367 -9.00 5.93 24.40
CA LEU A 367 -7.62 6.37 24.11
C LEU A 367 -6.82 5.30 23.37
N ARG A 368 -7.02 4.01 23.70
CA ARG A 368 -6.39 2.89 22.99
C ARG A 368 -6.89 2.76 21.55
N ASP A 369 -8.20 2.88 21.32
CA ASP A 369 -8.75 2.96 19.96
C ASP A 369 -8.14 4.14 19.18
N GLY A 370 -8.05 5.32 19.80
CA GLY A 370 -7.41 6.48 19.20
C GLY A 370 -5.92 6.27 18.86
N LEU A 371 -5.17 5.57 19.72
CA LEU A 371 -3.78 5.18 19.44
C LEU A 371 -3.68 4.24 18.24
N VAL A 372 -4.53 3.21 18.15
CA VAL A 372 -4.55 2.27 17.01
C VAL A 372 -4.88 3.02 15.72
N ARG A 373 -5.94 3.83 15.72
CA ARG A 373 -6.35 4.60 14.54
C ARG A 373 -5.28 5.59 14.09
N SER A 374 -4.64 6.28 15.04
CA SER A 374 -3.55 7.21 14.72
C SER A 374 -2.28 6.48 14.26
N ALA A 375 -2.03 5.24 14.69
CA ALA A 375 -0.93 4.42 14.20
C ALA A 375 -1.09 4.03 12.72
N PHE A 376 -2.29 3.57 12.32
CA PHE A 376 -2.58 3.33 10.89
C PHE A 376 -2.49 4.62 10.07
N ARG A 377 -2.95 5.75 10.62
CA ARG A 377 -2.78 7.04 9.95
C ARG A 377 -1.30 7.39 9.78
N ALA A 378 -0.48 7.25 10.82
CA ALA A 378 0.96 7.51 10.77
C ALA A 378 1.67 6.60 9.77
N LEU A 379 1.33 5.31 9.74
CA LEU A 379 1.81 4.39 8.71
C LEU A 379 1.40 4.86 7.31
N GLY A 380 0.16 5.31 7.11
CA GLY A 380 -0.32 5.85 5.84
C GLY A 380 0.39 7.12 5.39
N PHE A 381 0.98 7.90 6.31
CA PHE A 381 1.81 9.10 6.03
C PHE A 381 3.32 8.82 6.00
N ALA A 382 3.77 7.61 6.32
CA ALA A 382 5.17 7.26 6.24
C ALA A 382 5.69 7.34 4.80
N ARG A 383 6.91 7.88 4.63
CA ARG A 383 7.53 8.14 3.32
C ARG A 383 8.84 7.41 3.11
N ASP A 384 9.55 7.13 4.19
CA ASP A 384 10.85 6.46 4.17
C ASP A 384 10.78 5.08 4.82
N HIS A 385 11.71 4.20 4.44
CA HIS A 385 11.70 2.80 4.85
C HIS A 385 11.64 2.63 6.37
N ASP A 386 12.49 3.34 7.13
CA ASP A 386 12.54 3.19 8.58
C ASP A 386 11.25 3.71 9.25
N GLN A 387 10.61 4.74 8.69
CA GLN A 387 9.30 5.22 9.15
C GLN A 387 8.22 4.15 8.95
N ILE A 388 8.19 3.52 7.78
CA ILE A 388 7.21 2.49 7.43
C ILE A 388 7.35 1.29 8.36
N ILE A 389 8.58 0.79 8.54
CA ILE A 389 8.84 -0.35 9.41
C ILE A 389 8.53 -0.01 10.88
N ALA A 390 8.91 1.16 11.37
CA ALA A 390 8.61 1.57 12.75
C ALA A 390 7.10 1.73 12.97
N CYS A 391 6.40 2.47 12.10
CA CYS A 391 4.96 2.72 12.24
C CYS A 391 4.14 1.45 12.05
N GLY A 392 4.50 0.59 11.10
CA GLY A 392 3.80 -0.68 10.90
C GLY A 392 3.98 -1.65 12.05
N ARG A 393 5.18 -1.73 12.66
CA ARG A 393 5.38 -2.51 13.88
C ARG A 393 4.56 -1.96 15.04
N LEU A 394 4.52 -0.65 15.22
CA LEU A 394 3.70 -0.01 16.26
C LEU A 394 2.20 -0.25 16.01
N ALA A 395 1.72 -0.12 14.78
CA ALA A 395 0.34 -0.42 14.41
C ALA A 395 0.00 -1.90 14.69
N SER A 396 0.86 -2.84 14.29
CA SER A 396 0.68 -4.28 14.56
C SER A 396 0.62 -4.57 16.06
N LEU A 397 1.54 -3.98 16.82
CA LEU A 397 1.61 -4.14 18.27
C LEU A 397 0.38 -3.59 18.99
N LEU A 398 -0.07 -2.39 18.63
CA LEU A 398 -1.23 -1.74 19.23
C LEU A 398 -2.55 -2.43 18.86
N SER A 399 -2.63 -3.01 17.65
CA SER A 399 -3.87 -3.61 17.13
C SER A 399 -4.21 -4.97 17.75
N ARG A 400 -3.23 -5.72 18.28
CA ARG A 400 -3.45 -7.07 18.83
C ARG A 400 -4.48 -7.12 19.97
N ASP A 401 -4.50 -6.06 20.78
CA ASP A 401 -5.39 -5.93 21.94
C ASP A 401 -6.31 -4.71 21.81
N ALA A 402 -6.61 -4.30 20.58
CA ALA A 402 -7.45 -3.15 20.31
C ALA A 402 -8.85 -3.36 20.93
N PRO A 403 -9.32 -2.44 21.79
CA PRO A 403 -10.69 -2.50 22.27
C PRO A 403 -11.66 -2.28 21.11
N ARG A 404 -12.91 -2.73 21.27
CA ARG A 404 -13.97 -2.32 20.34
C ARG A 404 -14.10 -0.79 20.36
N PRO A 405 -14.45 -0.16 19.23
CA PRO A 405 -14.71 1.28 19.21
C PRO A 405 -15.72 1.67 20.30
N VAL A 406 -15.34 2.62 21.15
CA VAL A 406 -16.16 3.12 22.27
C VAL A 406 -16.55 4.56 22.00
N ALA A 407 -17.74 4.97 22.45
CA ALA A 407 -18.14 6.37 22.44
C ALA A 407 -17.16 7.22 23.27
N PRO A 408 -16.94 8.50 22.90
CA PRO A 408 -16.04 9.37 23.66
C PRO A 408 -16.59 9.60 25.08
N PRO A 409 -15.79 9.35 26.12
CA PRO A 409 -16.24 9.50 27.51
C PRO A 409 -16.16 10.95 28.01
N GLY A 410 -15.40 11.83 27.34
CA GLY A 410 -15.28 13.23 27.72
C GLY A 410 -14.54 14.10 26.69
N PRO A 411 -14.59 15.44 26.85
CA PRO A 411 -14.01 16.37 25.88
C PRO A 411 -12.47 16.28 25.79
N PHE A 412 -11.78 16.02 26.91
CA PHE A 412 -10.32 15.94 26.91
C PHE A 412 -9.78 14.66 26.28
N SER A 413 -10.47 13.52 26.46
CA SER A 413 -10.07 12.29 25.77
C SER A 413 -10.25 12.43 24.26
N VAL A 414 -11.33 13.09 23.80
CA VAL A 414 -11.51 13.50 22.40
C VAL A 414 -10.38 14.40 21.93
N ALA A 415 -10.02 15.43 22.70
CA ALA A 415 -8.94 16.34 22.35
C ALA A 415 -7.58 15.63 22.22
N VAL A 416 -7.25 14.72 23.15
CA VAL A 416 -6.04 13.90 23.09
C VAL A 416 -6.00 13.06 21.83
N VAL A 417 -7.10 12.35 21.50
CA VAL A 417 -7.18 11.53 20.29
C VAL A 417 -7.11 12.38 19.02
N ASN A 418 -7.79 13.52 18.98
CA ASN A 418 -7.73 14.45 17.84
C ASN A 418 -6.32 14.99 17.63
N HIS A 419 -5.59 15.33 18.70
CA HIS A 419 -4.22 15.80 18.60
C HIS A 419 -3.27 14.71 18.07
N LEU A 420 -3.45 13.44 18.49
CA LEU A 420 -2.71 12.32 17.93
C LEU A 420 -3.02 12.07 16.45
N LEU A 421 -4.30 12.15 16.06
CA LEU A 421 -4.71 11.99 14.66
C LEU A 421 -4.16 13.09 13.76
N GLU A 422 -4.07 14.33 14.25
CA GLU A 422 -3.45 15.43 13.54
C GLU A 422 -1.93 15.25 13.45
N ALA A 423 -1.29 14.88 14.55
CA ALA A 423 0.14 14.58 14.60
C ALA A 423 0.53 13.41 13.68
N ALA A 424 -0.36 12.46 13.43
CA ALA A 424 -0.15 11.31 12.55
C ALA A 424 0.11 11.67 11.08
N CYS A 425 -0.08 12.92 10.67
CA CYS A 425 0.38 13.40 9.36
C CYS A 425 1.93 13.51 9.27
N ASP A 426 2.61 13.52 10.42
CA ASP A 426 4.07 13.45 10.56
C ASP A 426 4.42 12.23 11.46
N PRO A 427 4.83 11.10 10.87
CA PRO A 427 5.06 9.85 11.58
C PRO A 427 6.00 9.96 12.79
N VAL A 428 7.00 10.86 12.72
CA VAL A 428 7.97 11.00 13.80
C VAL A 428 7.40 11.84 14.95
N THR A 429 6.73 12.96 14.62
CA THR A 429 5.96 13.71 15.63
C THR A 429 4.97 12.78 16.33
N TRP A 430 4.20 12.00 15.57
CA TRP A 430 3.23 11.06 16.14
C TRP A 430 3.86 10.04 17.07
N ALA A 431 4.98 9.40 16.67
CA ALA A 431 5.63 8.39 17.50
C ALA A 431 6.06 8.94 18.87
N ILE A 432 6.57 10.19 18.91
CA ILE A 432 6.93 10.87 20.15
C ILE A 432 5.69 11.09 21.03
N LEU A 433 4.61 11.64 20.47
CA LEU A 433 3.40 11.91 21.23
C LEU A 433 2.71 10.62 21.70
N ALA A 434 2.71 9.58 20.87
CA ALA A 434 2.21 8.26 21.24
C ALA A 434 2.99 7.69 22.43
N GLU A 435 4.32 7.81 22.46
CA GLU A 435 5.14 7.38 23.60
C GLU A 435 4.78 8.13 24.88
N VAL A 436 4.62 9.46 24.79
CA VAL A 436 4.21 10.30 25.93
C VAL A 436 2.87 9.83 26.48
N LEU A 437 1.86 9.65 25.62
CA LEU A 437 0.54 9.17 26.06
C LEU A 437 0.64 7.79 26.71
N ILE A 438 1.35 6.85 26.08
CA ILE A 438 1.41 5.48 26.58
C ILE A 438 2.10 5.44 27.95
N ARG A 439 3.21 6.17 28.15
CA ARG A 439 3.87 6.25 29.47
C ARG A 439 3.00 6.91 30.52
N ARG A 440 2.21 7.92 30.14
CA ARG A 440 1.24 8.54 31.04
C ARG A 440 0.15 7.55 31.43
N MET A 441 -0.41 6.79 30.48
CA MET A 441 -1.39 5.73 30.79
C MET A 441 -0.79 4.63 31.68
N GLU A 442 0.47 4.25 31.46
CA GLU A 442 1.19 3.29 32.30
C GLU A 442 1.38 3.81 33.73
N ALA A 443 1.70 5.09 33.90
CA ALA A 443 1.85 5.72 35.21
C ALA A 443 0.52 5.89 35.95
N LEU A 444 -0.61 5.98 35.25
CA LEU A 444 -1.94 6.18 35.86
C LEU A 444 -2.68 4.88 36.20
N GLY A 445 -2.27 3.74 35.63
CA GLY A 445 -2.99 2.46 35.78
C GLY A 445 -2.70 1.70 37.07
N PRO A 446 -3.55 0.71 37.42
CA PRO A 446 -3.26 -0.22 38.51
C PRO A 446 -1.98 -1.04 38.22
N ALA A 447 -1.46 -1.73 39.23
CA ALA A 447 -0.27 -2.59 39.11
C ALA A 447 -0.40 -3.71 38.06
N ASP A 448 -1.62 -3.98 37.58
CA ASP A 448 -1.88 -4.85 36.44
C ASP A 448 -1.77 -4.05 35.14
N PRO A 449 -0.77 -4.32 34.30
CA PRO A 449 -0.37 -3.38 33.27
C PRO A 449 -1.44 -3.28 32.18
N CYS A 450 -1.89 -2.05 31.94
CA CYS A 450 -2.78 -1.70 30.83
C CYS A 450 -2.27 -2.15 29.46
N TRP A 451 -0.98 -2.46 29.36
CA TRP A 451 -0.30 -2.95 28.17
C TRP A 451 0.57 -4.17 28.48
N PRO A 452 0.61 -5.20 27.62
CA PRO A 452 1.52 -6.33 27.81
C PRO A 452 2.98 -5.87 27.96
N ALA A 453 3.76 -6.50 28.83
CA ALA A 453 5.18 -6.15 29.04
C ALA A 453 6.00 -6.16 27.73
N ARG A 454 5.61 -7.03 26.80
CA ARG A 454 6.15 -7.12 25.44
C ARG A 454 5.99 -5.81 24.65
N LEU A 455 4.83 -5.14 24.76
CA LEU A 455 4.58 -3.85 24.12
C LEU A 455 5.62 -2.81 24.55
N ARG A 456 5.92 -2.75 25.86
CA ARG A 456 6.88 -1.78 26.42
C ARG A 456 8.29 -1.94 25.85
N GLN A 457 8.76 -3.19 25.76
CA GLN A 457 10.11 -3.49 25.28
C GLN A 457 10.24 -3.24 23.76
N GLU A 458 9.31 -3.76 22.96
CA GLU A 458 9.40 -3.65 21.50
C GLU A 458 9.16 -2.21 21.02
N ARG A 459 8.21 -1.49 21.63
CA ARG A 459 7.87 -0.09 21.31
C ARG A 459 9.08 0.84 21.46
N THR A 460 9.74 0.79 22.61
CA THR A 460 10.89 1.67 22.90
C THR A 460 11.98 1.50 21.84
N SER A 461 12.28 0.25 21.45
CA SER A 461 13.27 -0.02 20.41
C SER A 461 12.88 0.54 19.03
N HIS A 462 11.59 0.54 18.68
CA HIS A 462 11.14 1.07 17.38
C HIS A 462 11.13 2.60 17.35
N ILE A 463 10.71 3.24 18.44
CA ILE A 463 10.72 4.69 18.55
C ILE A 463 12.15 5.22 18.58
N ASP A 464 13.06 4.57 19.33
CA ASP A 464 14.47 4.97 19.33
C ASP A 464 15.09 4.87 17.94
N LYS A 465 14.83 3.78 17.20
CA LYS A 465 15.30 3.65 15.80
C LYS A 465 14.76 4.76 14.90
N LEU A 466 13.50 5.14 15.07
CA LEU A 466 12.88 6.20 14.27
C LEU A 466 13.51 7.57 14.59
N LEU A 467 13.75 7.86 15.86
CA LEU A 467 14.43 9.08 16.30
C LEU A 467 15.86 9.14 15.79
N ASP A 468 16.61 8.03 15.94
CA ASP A 468 18.00 7.93 15.48
C ASP A 468 18.12 8.09 13.96
N ALA A 469 17.11 7.68 13.19
CA ALA A 469 17.05 7.83 11.72
C ALA A 469 16.61 9.23 11.26
N THR A 470 16.00 10.03 12.14
CA THR A 470 15.48 11.35 11.76
C THR A 470 16.58 12.40 11.85
N THR A 471 16.62 13.35 10.92
CA THR A 471 17.50 14.53 11.01
C THR A 471 16.65 15.78 11.23
N LEU A 472 17.06 16.63 12.17
CA LEU A 472 16.31 17.82 12.56
C LEU A 472 17.09 19.10 12.28
N THR A 473 16.39 20.11 11.80
CA THR A 473 16.81 21.52 11.88
C THR A 473 16.47 22.10 13.26
N PRO A 474 17.08 23.24 13.68
CA PRO A 474 16.81 23.81 15.00
C PRO A 474 15.32 24.19 15.14
N ASP A 475 14.76 24.78 14.08
CA ASP A 475 13.35 25.17 14.04
C ASP A 475 12.40 23.97 14.16
N GLU A 476 12.76 22.82 13.59
CA GLU A 476 11.97 21.58 13.72
C GLU A 476 12.04 21.02 15.15
N SER A 477 13.22 21.09 15.79
CA SER A 477 13.40 20.71 17.19
C SER A 477 12.51 21.54 18.13
N ASP A 478 12.55 22.86 18.01
CA ASP A 478 11.73 23.75 18.86
C ASP A 478 10.23 23.53 18.67
N ARG A 479 9.81 23.26 17.42
CA ARG A 479 8.43 22.90 17.11
C ARG A 479 8.03 21.58 17.76
N TRP A 480 8.90 20.57 17.73
CA TRP A 480 8.64 19.28 18.38
C TRP A 480 8.51 19.42 19.89
N LEU A 481 9.44 20.12 20.53
CA LEU A 481 9.38 20.39 21.98
C LEU A 481 8.07 21.11 22.35
N THR A 482 7.68 22.12 21.57
CA THR A 482 6.42 22.85 21.78
C THR A 482 5.21 21.92 21.66
N LYS A 483 5.16 21.05 20.64
CA LYS A 483 4.08 20.07 20.48
C LYS A 483 4.00 19.10 21.67
N VAL A 484 5.15 18.59 22.13
CA VAL A 484 5.21 17.68 23.27
C VAL A 484 4.68 18.35 24.54
N LEU A 485 5.10 19.58 24.82
CA LEU A 485 4.65 20.34 25.99
C LEU A 485 3.14 20.64 25.94
N LEU A 486 2.62 21.05 24.78
CA LEU A 486 1.18 21.30 24.60
C LEU A 486 0.37 20.01 24.76
N PHE A 487 0.88 18.89 24.25
CA PHE A 487 0.22 17.60 24.39
C PHE A 487 0.24 17.08 25.82
N ASP A 488 1.32 17.32 26.57
CA ASP A 488 1.39 16.97 27.99
C ASP A 488 0.46 17.83 28.86
N ASP A 489 0.32 19.14 28.58
CA ASP A 489 -0.71 19.97 29.23
C ASP A 489 -2.11 19.39 29.00
N LEU A 490 -2.39 18.93 27.78
CA LEU A 490 -3.66 18.30 27.44
C LEU A 490 -3.90 16.99 28.19
N ILE A 491 -2.89 16.12 28.28
CA ILE A 491 -2.96 14.88 29.06
C ILE A 491 -3.11 15.19 30.56
N THR A 492 -2.43 16.22 31.05
CA THR A 492 -2.52 16.67 32.45
C THR A 492 -3.95 17.10 32.76
N ARG A 493 -4.56 17.96 31.94
CA ARG A 493 -5.98 18.36 32.06
C ARG A 493 -6.93 17.16 32.00
N TRP A 494 -6.70 16.23 31.06
CA TRP A 494 -7.45 14.97 30.99
C TRP A 494 -7.38 14.21 32.33
N SER A 495 -6.19 14.11 32.93
CA SER A 495 -5.99 13.39 34.19
C SER A 495 -6.49 14.13 35.43
N GLU A 496 -6.56 15.46 35.40
CA GLU A 496 -6.81 16.32 36.58
C GLU A 496 -8.22 16.88 36.67
N GLU A 497 -8.90 17.18 35.56
CA GLU A 497 -10.20 17.86 35.59
C GLU A 497 -11.32 16.95 36.08
N SER A 498 -11.34 16.65 37.38
CA SER A 498 -12.48 16.12 38.11
C SER A 498 -13.62 17.12 38.08
N GLU A 499 -14.81 16.63 37.72
CA GLU A 499 -16.12 17.26 37.96
C GLU A 499 -16.67 18.18 36.86
N GLY A 500 -17.86 17.80 36.36
CA GLY A 500 -18.86 18.77 35.94
C GLY A 500 -19.02 19.01 34.45
N VAL A 501 -19.26 17.97 33.64
CA VAL A 501 -20.27 18.18 32.58
C VAL A 501 -21.61 18.04 33.30
N PRO A 502 -22.40 19.13 33.47
CA PRO A 502 -23.71 19.00 34.07
C PRO A 502 -24.52 18.04 33.21
N GLN A 503 -25.04 16.96 33.81
CA GLN A 503 -25.92 16.01 33.12
C GLN A 503 -27.18 16.67 32.51
N ASN A 504 -27.40 17.97 32.77
CA ASN A 504 -28.55 18.75 32.32
C ASN A 504 -28.38 19.46 30.96
N VAL A 505 -27.28 19.27 30.22
CA VAL A 505 -27.09 19.95 28.90
C VAL A 505 -27.59 19.09 27.71
N LEU A 506 -27.98 17.83 27.94
CA LEU A 506 -28.58 16.95 26.92
C LEU A 506 -30.01 16.50 27.26
N GLY A 507 -30.72 17.28 28.07
CA GLY A 507 -32.16 17.12 28.30
C GLY A 507 -32.98 17.96 27.33
N ASP A 508 -33.80 17.25 26.54
CA ASP A 508 -34.77 17.63 25.50
C ASP A 508 -34.27 17.89 24.07
#